data_AF-A0A7X7GYJ3-F1
#
_entry.id   AF-A0A7X7GYJ3-F1
#
_cell.length_a   1.000
_cell.length_b   1.000
_cell.length_c   1.000
_cell.angle_alpha   90.00
_cell.angle_beta   90.00
_cell.angle_gamma   90.00
#
_symmetry.space_group_name_H-M   'P 1'
#
loop_
_entity.id
_entity.type
_entity.pdbx_description
1 polymer ?
#
loop_
_entity_poly.entity_id
_entity_poly.type
_entity_poly.pdbx_seq_one_letter_code
_entity_poly.pdbx_strand_id
1 'polypeptide(L)'
;FKKYVIDVLLKAKDLKIPEEDFVRIKNKLLGSSLRALNSPEAIANNFARFQFNDMNFFEAIMAYEAITLADVEKALSFFDEKAITTNIILPK
;
A
#
# COMPACT_ATOMS: atom_id res chain seq x y z
N PHE A 1 2.84 -22.72 8.07
CA PHE A 1 3.05 -21.39 7.46
C PHE A 1 1.76 -20.78 6.88
N LYS A 2 1.10 -21.38 5.86
CA LYS A 2 -0.17 -20.88 5.28
C LYS A 2 -1.17 -20.40 6.34
N LYS A 3 -1.54 -21.29 7.27
CA LYS A 3 -2.52 -21.00 8.33
C LYS A 3 -2.14 -19.75 9.13
N TYR A 4 -0.89 -19.66 9.55
CA TYR A 4 -0.38 -18.51 10.30
C TYR A 4 -0.53 -17.19 9.53
N VAL A 5 -0.19 -17.16 8.24
CA VAL A 5 -0.33 -15.93 7.42
C VAL A 5 -1.80 -15.53 7.30
N ILE A 6 -2.70 -16.48 7.02
CA ILE A 6 -4.14 -16.20 6.95
C ILE A 6 -4.67 -15.69 8.29
N ASP A 7 -4.27 -16.32 9.40
CA ASP A 7 -4.69 -15.90 10.74
C ASP A 7 -4.21 -14.47 11.06
N VAL A 8 -3.02 -14.06 10.60
CA VAL A 8 -2.51 -12.69 10.75
C VAL A 8 -3.32 -11.71 9.89
N LEU A 9 -3.60 -12.05 8.62
CA LEU A 9 -4.37 -11.19 7.72
C LEU A 9 -5.79 -10.97 8.23
N LEU A 10 -6.48 -12.01 8.69
CA LEU A 10 -7.86 -11.89 9.19
C LEU A 10 -7.96 -11.10 10.49
N LYS A 11 -6.90 -11.08 11.31
CA LYS A 11 -6.80 -10.24 12.51
C LYS A 11 -6.51 -8.77 12.20
N ALA A 12 -6.22 -8.42 10.94
CA ALA A 12 -5.97 -7.03 10.56
C ALA A 12 -7.16 -6.12 10.85
N LYS A 13 -8.40 -6.65 10.82
CA LYS A 13 -9.62 -5.91 11.16
C LYS A 13 -9.64 -5.37 12.60
N ASP A 14 -8.92 -6.03 13.51
CA ASP A 14 -8.82 -5.65 14.93
C ASP A 14 -7.54 -4.85 15.23
N LEU A 15 -6.74 -4.55 14.21
CA LEU A 15 -5.46 -3.86 14.37
C LEU A 15 -5.71 -2.41 14.79
N LYS A 16 -5.15 -2.04 15.94
CA LYS A 16 -5.02 -0.64 16.34
C LYS A 16 -3.68 -0.13 15.83
N ILE A 17 -3.74 0.83 14.91
CA ILE A 17 -2.54 1.44 14.33
C ILE A 17 -2.20 2.67 15.18
N PRO A 18 -1.02 2.70 15.85
CA PRO A 18 -0.58 3.89 16.55
C PRO A 18 -0.44 5.06 15.57
N GLU A 19 -0.89 6.25 15.97
CA GLU A 19 -0.81 7.45 15.12
C GLU A 19 0.63 7.78 14.74
N GLU A 20 1.59 7.57 15.65
CA GLU A 20 3.01 7.76 15.39
C GLU A 20 3.53 6.85 14.26
N ASP A 21 3.06 5.60 14.18
CA ASP A 21 3.45 4.65 13.15
C ASP A 21 2.84 5.04 11.81
N PHE A 22 1.58 5.47 11.82
CA PHE A 22 0.92 6.00 10.63
C PHE A 22 1.70 7.20 10.05
N VAL A 23 1.99 8.21 10.88
CA VAL A 23 2.74 9.40 10.46
C VAL A 23 4.13 9.01 9.93
N ARG A 24 4.84 8.11 10.64
CA ARG A 24 6.17 7.63 10.22
C ARG A 24 6.13 6.94 8.86
N ILE A 25 5.16 6.07 8.61
CA ILE A 25 5.02 5.37 7.33
C ILE A 25 4.59 6.32 6.21
N LYS A 26 3.65 7.24 6.48
CA LYS A 26 3.24 8.28 5.53
C LYS A 26 4.42 9.14 5.08
N ASN A 27 5.23 9.62 6.03
CA ASN A 27 6.44 10.39 5.73
C ASN A 27 7.48 9.59 4.92
N LYS A 28 7.63 8.30 5.25
CA LYS A 28 8.52 7.40 4.48
C LYS A 28 8.04 7.24 3.03
N LEU A 29 6.73 7.07 2.82
CA LEU A 29 6.12 6.94 1.50
C LEU A 29 6.31 8.22 0.66
N LEU A 30 6.01 9.38 1.24
CA LEU A 30 6.20 10.68 0.60
C LEU A 30 7.67 10.91 0.22
N GLY A 31 8.60 10.69 1.15
CA GLY A 31 10.03 10.83 0.89
C GLY A 31 10.53 9.89 -0.20
N SER A 32 10.04 8.65 -0.25
CA SER A 32 10.38 7.70 -1.32
C SER A 32 9.82 8.12 -2.67
N SER A 33 8.61 8.67 -2.70
CA SER A 33 7.95 9.16 -3.92
C SER A 33 8.69 10.37 -4.49
N LEU A 34 9.10 11.30 -3.65
CA LEU A 34 9.91 12.46 -4.06
C LEU A 34 11.27 12.03 -4.62
N ARG A 35 11.95 11.07 -3.99
CA ARG A 35 13.23 10.55 -4.50
C ARG A 35 13.09 9.87 -5.87
N ALA A 36 11.94 9.25 -6.16
CA ALA A 36 11.71 8.66 -7.48
C ALA A 36 11.73 9.69 -8.61
N LEU A 37 11.43 10.97 -8.32
CA LEU A 37 11.54 12.06 -9.29
C LEU A 37 12.99 12.43 -9.64
N ASN A 38 13.98 11.86 -8.96
CA ASN A 38 15.40 12.06 -9.30
C ASN A 38 15.92 11.07 -10.35
N SER A 39 15.08 10.16 -10.87
CA SER A 39 15.44 9.19 -11.89
C SER A 39 14.53 9.28 -13.11
N PRO A 40 15.07 9.56 -14.32
CA PRO A 40 14.29 9.56 -15.55
C PRO A 40 13.56 8.24 -15.81
N GLU A 41 14.19 7.12 -15.45
CA GLU A 41 13.59 5.78 -15.58
C GLU A 41 12.38 5.62 -14.64
N ALA A 42 12.52 6.04 -13.38
CA ALA A 42 11.41 5.98 -12.43
C ALA A 42 10.26 6.93 -12.82
N ILE A 43 10.57 8.11 -13.37
CA ILE A 43 9.57 9.03 -13.92
C ILE A 43 8.84 8.37 -15.09
N ALA A 44 9.55 7.83 -16.08
CA ALA A 44 8.95 7.22 -17.26
C ALA A 44 8.03 6.05 -16.89
N ASN A 45 8.49 5.16 -16.00
CA ASN A 45 7.71 4.00 -15.55
C ASN A 45 6.43 4.41 -14.82
N ASN A 46 6.52 5.38 -13.91
CA ASN A 46 5.34 5.83 -13.18
C ASN A 46 4.41 6.67 -14.05
N PHE A 47 4.93 7.55 -14.90
CA PHE A 47 4.10 8.33 -15.82
C PHE A 47 3.24 7.41 -16.70
N ALA A 48 3.85 6.40 -17.33
CA ALA A 48 3.13 5.43 -18.15
C ALA A 48 2.09 4.66 -17.32
N ARG A 49 2.48 4.13 -16.15
CA ARG A 49 1.56 3.38 -15.28
C ARG A 49 0.34 4.20 -14.88
N PHE A 50 0.53 5.44 -14.46
CA PHE A 50 -0.57 6.31 -14.03
C PHE A 50 -1.46 6.69 -15.22
N GLN A 51 -0.87 7.00 -16.37
CA GLN A 51 -1.61 7.28 -17.60
C GLN A 51 -2.48 6.09 -18.05
N PHE A 52 -2.00 4.85 -17.92
CA PHE A 52 -2.79 3.65 -18.23
C PHE A 52 -3.96 3.40 -17.28
N ASN A 53 -3.96 4.04 -16.10
CA ASN A 53 -5.06 3.95 -15.13
C ASN A 53 -5.90 5.23 -15.12
N ASP A 54 -5.77 6.11 -16.13
CA ASP A 54 -6.45 7.40 -16.22
C ASP A 54 -6.18 8.30 -14.99
N MET A 55 -4.94 8.24 -14.47
CA MET A 55 -4.49 9.00 -13.31
C MET A 55 -3.29 9.90 -13.66
N ASN A 56 -3.09 10.96 -12.88
CA ASN A 56 -1.92 11.82 -12.97
C ASN A 56 -0.86 11.40 -11.95
N PHE A 57 0.34 11.07 -12.43
CA PHE A 57 1.47 10.69 -11.58
C PHE A 57 1.85 11.78 -10.57
N PHE A 58 1.83 13.06 -10.97
CA PHE A 58 2.24 14.15 -10.09
C PHE A 58 1.20 14.45 -9.01
N GLU A 59 -0.07 14.15 -9.27
CA GLU A 59 -1.15 14.28 -8.28
C GLU A 59 -1.11 13.16 -7.22
N ALA A 60 -0.44 12.04 -7.51
CA ALA A 60 -0.30 10.93 -6.56
C ALA A 60 0.38 11.36 -5.26
N ILE A 61 1.33 12.30 -5.32
CA ILE A 61 2.03 12.81 -4.13
C ILE A 61 1.05 13.56 -3.22
N MET A 62 0.20 14.41 -3.80
CA MET A 62 -0.86 15.12 -3.05
C MET A 62 -1.87 14.13 -2.47
N ALA A 63 -2.23 13.09 -3.22
CA ALA A 63 -3.11 12.04 -2.72
C ALA A 63 -2.50 11.33 -1.50
N TYR A 64 -1.21 10.96 -1.54
CA TYR A 64 -0.52 10.33 -0.41
C TYR A 64 -0.43 11.26 0.81
N GLU A 65 -0.25 12.55 0.59
CA GLU A 65 -0.27 13.55 1.66
C GLU A 65 -1.66 13.76 2.25
N ALA A 66 -2.73 13.57 1.47
CA ALA A 66 -4.10 13.69 1.96
C ALA A 66 -4.60 12.44 2.73
N ILE A 67 -3.95 11.28 2.59
CA ILE A 67 -4.33 10.04 3.30
C ILE A 67 -4.40 10.31 4.80
N THR A 68 -5.49 9.88 5.42
CA THR A 68 -5.69 9.94 6.88
C THR A 68 -5.60 8.57 7.53
N LEU A 69 -5.42 8.53 8.84
CA LEU A 69 -5.45 7.27 9.61
C LEU A 69 -6.79 6.54 9.42
N ALA A 70 -7.90 7.28 9.41
CA ALA A 70 -9.23 6.72 9.20
C ALA A 70 -9.37 6.04 7.83
N ASP A 71 -8.70 6.53 6.79
CA ASP A 71 -8.73 5.88 5.46
C ASP A 71 -7.99 4.54 5.46
N VAL A 72 -6.87 4.46 6.20
CA VAL A 72 -6.15 3.20 6.42
C VAL A 72 -6.99 2.23 7.24
N GLU A 73 -7.66 2.70 8.29
CA GLU A 73 -8.56 1.88 9.11
C GLU A 73 -9.73 1.32 8.30
N LYS A 74 -10.33 2.13 7.41
CA LYS A 74 -11.37 1.65 6.48
C LYS A 74 -10.85 0.53 5.57
N ALA A 75 -9.61 0.64 5.09
CA ALA A 75 -8.99 -0.36 4.21
C ALA A 75 -8.74 -1.70 4.91
N LEU A 76 -8.70 -1.76 6.25
CA LEU A 76 -8.57 -3.03 7.00
C LEU A 76 -9.72 -4.00 6.72
N SER A 77 -10.89 -3.48 6.31
CA SER A 77 -12.03 -4.30 5.91
C SER A 77 -11.78 -5.17 4.67
N PHE A 78 -10.80 -4.82 3.83
CA PHE A 78 -10.44 -5.60 2.64
C PHE A 78 -9.74 -6.92 2.96
N PHE A 79 -9.21 -7.09 4.17
CA PHE A 79 -8.66 -8.37 4.62
C PHE A 79 -9.78 -9.34 5.02
N ASP A 80 -10.59 -9.73 4.05
CA ASP A 80 -11.70 -10.66 4.21
C ASP A 80 -11.34 -12.07 3.72
N GLU A 81 -11.85 -13.09 4.40
CA GLU A 81 -11.59 -14.49 4.03
C GLU A 81 -12.01 -14.79 2.59
N LYS A 82 -13.11 -14.17 2.11
CA LYS A 82 -13.59 -14.35 0.74
C LYS A 82 -12.65 -13.75 -0.31
N ALA A 83 -11.78 -12.83 0.08
CA ALA A 83 -10.80 -12.18 -0.79
C ALA A 83 -9.42 -12.86 -0.76
N ILE A 84 -9.26 -13.96 0.01
CA ILE A 84 -7.99 -14.68 0.13
C ILE A 84 -7.94 -15.85 -0.85
N THR A 85 -6.91 -15.88 -1.69
CA THR A 85 -6.54 -17.03 -2.53
C THR A 85 -5.16 -17.54 -2.12
N THR A 86 -4.90 -18.84 -2.22
CA THR A 86 -3.60 -19.45 -1.88
C THR A 86 -3.04 -20.27 -3.03
N ASN A 87 -1.76 -20.06 -3.34
CA ASN A 87 -0.97 -20.91 -4.22
C ASN A 87 0.33 -21.31 -3.49
N ILE A 88 0.66 -22.60 -3.45
CA ILE A 88 1.84 -23.14 -2.76
C ILE A 88 2.65 -23.96 -3.75
N ILE A 89 3.91 -23.57 -3.94
CA ILE A 89 4.88 -24.30 -4.76
C ILE A 89 5.76 -25.13 -3.82
N LEU A 90 5.83 -26.43 -4.07
CA LEU A 90 6.67 -27.35 -3.29
C LEU A 90 8.03 -27.54 -3.99
N PRO A 91 9.11 -27.82 -3.24
CA PRO A 91 10.38 -28.24 -3.82
C PRO A 91 10.21 -29.47 -4.73
N LYS A 92 11.09 -29.59 -5.73
CA LYS A 92 11.14 -30.77 -6.61
C LYS A 92 11.64 -32.01 -5.88
#